data_AF-A0A6G0JWJ9-F1
#
_entry.id   AF-A0A6G0JWJ9-F1
#
_cell.length_a   1.000
_cell.length_b   1.000
_cell.length_c   1.000
_cell.angle_alpha   90.00
_cell.angle_beta   90.00
_cell.angle_gamma   90.00
#
_symmetry.space_group_name_H-M   'P 1'
#
loop_
_entity.id
_entity.type
_entity.pdbx_description
1 polymer ?
#
loop_
_entity_poly.entity_id
_entity_poly.type
_entity_poly.pdbx_seq_one_letter_code
_entity_poly.pdbx_strand_id
1 'polypeptide(L)'
;MGNILFAKWAGDGKTADDAFKLLNLNPKADDFLKSPALRSWVSYAKMLEEDPYKLLLATLSARYTDEGLVRMLVMAKQDPKTRIIASTLEEAQFNRWLSQGENAESIFKLFNLDKGTSFLKARCLELGNPL
;
A
#
# COMPACT_ATOMS: atom_id res chain seq x y z
N MET A 1 8.15 4.13 20.47
CA MET A 1 8.78 5.44 20.76
C MET A 1 8.49 6.35 19.57
N GLY A 2 7.72 7.44 19.73
CA GLY A 2 7.38 8.30 18.58
C GLY A 2 6.50 9.52 18.89
N ASN A 3 5.71 9.49 19.96
CA ASN A 3 4.66 10.49 20.19
C ASN A 3 5.18 11.94 20.32
N ILE A 4 6.35 12.17 20.93
CA ILE A 4 6.89 13.53 21.12
C ILE A 4 7.39 14.13 19.79
N LEU A 5 8.10 13.35 18.97
CA LEU A 5 8.59 13.81 17.67
C LEU A 5 7.43 14.10 16.72
N PHE A 6 6.43 13.22 16.71
CA PHE A 6 5.25 13.39 15.88
C PHE A 6 4.42 14.60 16.32
N ALA A 7 4.20 14.78 17.62
CA ALA A 7 3.52 15.98 18.13
C ALA A 7 4.25 17.27 17.73
N LYS A 8 5.59 17.27 17.77
CA LYS A 8 6.38 18.39 17.27
C LYS A 8 6.17 18.62 15.77
N TRP A 9 6.30 17.58 14.94
CA TRP A 9 6.10 17.70 13.50
C TRP A 9 4.69 18.20 13.13
N ALA A 10 3.66 17.72 13.83
CA ALA A 10 2.30 18.19 13.65
C ALA A 10 2.14 19.66 14.07
N GLY A 11 2.73 20.07 15.19
CA GLY A 11 2.76 21.47 15.63
C GLY A 11 3.51 22.40 14.65
N ASP A 12 4.55 21.88 14.00
CA ASP A 12 5.32 22.57 12.96
C ASP A 12 4.62 22.53 11.57
N GLY A 13 3.42 21.94 11.47
CA GLY A 13 2.64 21.85 10.23
C GLY A 13 3.24 20.94 9.16
N LYS A 14 4.04 19.93 9.54
CA LYS A 14 4.67 19.00 8.59
C LYS A 14 3.63 18.04 7.99
N THR A 15 3.60 17.97 6.67
CA THR A 15 2.75 17.03 5.94
C THR A 15 3.28 15.60 6.03
N ALA A 16 2.48 14.60 5.63
CA ALA A 16 2.98 13.24 5.48
C ALA A 16 4.15 13.16 4.48
N ASP A 17 4.13 13.96 3.41
CA ASP A 17 5.23 14.03 2.44
C ASP A 17 6.51 14.62 3.04
N ASP A 18 6.39 15.64 3.90
CA ASP A 18 7.55 16.19 4.61
C ASP A 18 8.14 15.16 5.56
N ALA A 19 7.31 14.47 6.34
CA ALA A 19 7.74 13.38 7.22
C ALA A 19 8.40 12.23 6.43
N PHE A 20 7.89 11.90 5.24
CA PHE A 20 8.46 10.88 4.37
C PHE A 20 9.91 11.22 3.98
N LYS A 21 10.16 12.50 3.62
CA LYS A 21 11.49 13.02 3.30
C LYS A 21 12.39 13.10 4.53
N LEU A 22 11.88 13.57 5.67
CA LEU A 22 12.62 13.68 6.93
C LEU A 22 13.09 12.32 7.45
N LEU A 23 12.30 11.28 7.22
CA LEU A 23 12.64 9.89 7.54
C LEU A 23 13.56 9.25 6.49
N ASN A 24 13.98 10.00 5.47
CA ASN A 24 14.82 9.55 4.36
C ASN A 24 14.31 8.26 3.71
N LEU A 25 12.98 8.16 3.53
CA LEU A 25 12.36 6.99 2.95
C LEU A 25 12.62 6.95 1.44
N ASN A 26 13.17 5.84 0.96
CA ASN A 26 13.41 5.60 -0.45
C ASN A 26 12.50 4.45 -0.93
N PRO A 27 11.44 4.72 -1.71
CA PRO A 27 10.54 3.69 -2.21
C PRO A 27 11.19 2.75 -3.23
N LYS A 28 12.41 3.05 -3.68
CA LYS A 28 13.20 2.18 -4.59
C LYS A 28 14.13 1.21 -3.86
N ALA A 29 14.25 1.31 -2.53
CA ALA A 29 15.09 0.39 -1.78
C ALA A 29 14.43 -1.00 -1.71
N ASP A 30 15.21 -2.06 -1.90
CA ASP A 30 14.70 -3.45 -1.89
C ASP A 30 14.04 -3.82 -0.55
N ASP A 31 14.48 -3.20 0.55
CA ASP A 31 13.97 -3.40 1.90
C ASP A 31 12.99 -2.30 2.34
N PHE A 32 12.50 -1.47 1.42
CA PHE A 32 11.61 -0.34 1.73
C PHE A 32 10.41 -0.75 2.59
N LEU A 33 9.69 -1.81 2.22
CA LEU A 33 8.54 -2.31 2.99
C LEU A 33 8.92 -2.92 4.35
N LYS A 34 10.20 -3.25 4.56
CA LYS A 34 10.75 -3.75 5.84
C LYS A 34 11.20 -2.60 6.75
N SER A 35 11.31 -1.39 6.22
CA SER A 35 11.85 -0.23 6.93
C SER A 35 11.08 0.08 8.21
N PRO A 36 11.74 0.11 9.38
CA PRO A 36 11.13 0.62 10.60
C PRO A 36 10.70 2.08 10.48
N ALA A 37 11.43 2.89 9.69
CA ALA A 37 11.07 4.27 9.43
C ALA A 37 9.76 4.37 8.64
N LEU A 38 9.46 3.41 7.76
CA LEU A 38 8.16 3.37 7.07
C LEU A 38 7.03 3.14 8.06
N ARG A 39 7.23 2.29 9.08
CA ARG A 39 6.23 2.08 10.14
C ARG A 39 6.00 3.36 10.95
N SER A 40 7.06 4.09 11.26
CA SER A 40 6.97 5.41 11.90
C SER A 40 6.19 6.41 11.04
N TRP A 41 6.45 6.44 9.73
CA TRP A 41 5.72 7.29 8.80
C TRP A 41 4.22 6.93 8.74
N VAL A 42 3.88 5.64 8.68
CA VAL A 42 2.48 5.17 8.73
C VAL A 42 1.78 5.65 10.00
N SER A 43 2.46 5.58 11.15
CA SER A 43 1.90 6.11 12.40
C SER A 43 1.70 7.63 12.37
N TYR A 44 2.62 8.36 11.75
CA TYR A 44 2.52 9.81 11.62
C TYR A 44 1.35 10.24 10.71
N ALA A 45 1.22 9.64 9.52
CA ALA A 45 0.11 9.92 8.61
C ALA A 45 -1.26 9.62 9.24
N LYS A 46 -1.38 8.52 10.01
CA LYS A 46 -2.60 8.24 10.79
C LYS A 46 -2.90 9.31 11.84
N MET A 47 -1.87 9.87 12.48
CA MET A 47 -2.02 10.93 13.46
C MET A 47 -2.48 12.24 12.81
N LEU A 48 -2.15 12.47 11.54
CA LEU A 48 -2.69 13.55 10.72
C LEU A 48 -4.12 13.27 10.20
N GLU A 49 -4.75 12.17 10.62
CA GLU A 49 -6.06 11.70 10.13
C GLU A 49 -6.09 11.40 8.61
N GLU A 50 -4.92 11.16 8.00
CA GLU A 50 -4.80 10.75 6.61
C GLU A 50 -4.82 9.21 6.46
N ASP A 51 -5.13 8.72 5.25
CA ASP A 51 -4.96 7.31 4.91
C ASP A 51 -3.52 7.05 4.44
N PRO A 52 -2.66 6.47 5.30
CA PRO A 52 -1.27 6.21 4.96
C PRO A 52 -1.12 5.24 3.79
N TYR A 53 -2.05 4.30 3.63
CA TYR A 53 -1.93 3.25 2.62
C TYR A 53 -2.35 3.77 1.25
N LYS A 54 -3.33 4.68 1.19
CA LYS A 54 -3.65 5.41 -0.03
C LYS A 54 -2.49 6.29 -0.50
N LEU A 55 -1.84 7.01 0.41
CA LEU A 55 -0.68 7.85 0.11
C LEU A 55 0.54 7.03 -0.32
N LEU A 56 0.81 5.93 0.39
CA LEU A 56 1.90 5.02 0.07
C LEU A 56 1.66 4.35 -1.28
N LEU A 57 0.43 3.95 -1.57
CA LEU A 57 0.06 3.38 -2.86
C LEU A 57 0.25 4.38 -3.99
N ALA A 58 -0.14 5.65 -3.83
CA ALA A 58 0.10 6.70 -4.81
C ALA A 58 1.60 6.88 -5.08
N THR A 59 2.41 6.88 -4.02
CA THR A 59 3.88 6.97 -4.11
C THR A 59 4.48 5.81 -4.91
N LEU A 60 4.02 4.58 -4.66
CA LEU A 60 4.49 3.39 -5.36
C LEU A 60 3.98 3.34 -6.81
N SER A 61 2.72 3.69 -7.05
CA SER A 61 2.11 3.68 -8.39
C SER A 61 2.74 4.69 -9.35
N ALA A 62 3.35 5.75 -8.83
CA ALA A 62 4.11 6.68 -9.67
C ALA A 62 5.41 6.08 -10.25
N ARG A 63 5.79 4.87 -9.81
CA ARG A 63 7.09 4.24 -10.11
C ARG A 63 6.96 2.86 -10.75
N TYR A 64 5.87 2.16 -10.48
CA TYR A 64 5.59 0.83 -11.03
C TYR A 64 4.42 0.92 -11.99
N THR A 65 4.43 0.09 -13.03
CA THR A 65 3.18 -0.27 -13.72
C THR A 65 2.28 -1.00 -12.72
N ASP A 66 0.96 -0.98 -12.96
CA ASP A 66 0.01 -1.70 -12.12
C ASP A 66 0.39 -3.19 -11.97
N GLU A 67 0.87 -3.83 -13.04
CA GLU A 67 1.38 -5.21 -13.00
C GLU A 67 2.64 -5.35 -12.16
N GLY A 68 3.60 -4.44 -12.31
CA GLY A 68 4.83 -4.44 -11.53
C GLY A 68 4.54 -4.26 -10.03
N LEU A 69 3.57 -3.41 -9.70
CA LEU A 69 3.14 -3.16 -8.32
C LEU A 69 2.50 -4.41 -7.72
N VAL A 70 1.56 -5.05 -8.42
CA VAL A 70 0.95 -6.32 -7.98
C VAL A 70 2.01 -7.38 -7.75
N ARG A 71 2.90 -7.61 -8.72
CA ARG A 71 3.97 -8.62 -8.59
C ARG A 71 4.85 -8.37 -7.37
N MET A 72 5.25 -7.12 -7.13
CA MET A 72 6.03 -6.73 -5.96
C MET A 72 5.27 -7.05 -4.66
N LEU A 73 3.99 -6.69 -4.56
CA LEU A 73 3.17 -6.95 -3.37
C LEU A 73 2.98 -8.45 -3.12
N VAL A 74 2.79 -9.26 -4.16
CA VAL A 74 2.69 -10.72 -4.07
C VAL A 74 3.96 -11.33 -3.50
N MET A 75 5.13 -10.90 -3.98
CA MET A 75 6.42 -11.33 -3.43
C MET A 75 6.59 -10.87 -1.98
N ALA A 76 6.25 -9.62 -1.68
CA ALA A 76 6.33 -9.08 -0.32
C ALA A 76 5.40 -9.80 0.68
N LYS A 77 4.28 -10.39 0.22
CA LYS A 77 3.41 -11.20 1.09
C LYS A 77 4.02 -12.50 1.58
N GLN A 78 5.04 -13.01 0.88
CA GLN A 78 5.74 -14.24 1.26
C GLN A 78 6.62 -14.04 2.49
N ASP A 79 7.18 -12.85 2.69
CA ASP A 79 7.97 -12.52 3.87
C ASP A 79 7.04 -12.11 5.05
N PRO A 80 7.08 -12.81 6.21
CA PRO A 80 6.28 -12.48 7.37
C PRO A 80 6.42 -11.02 7.86
N LYS A 81 7.59 -10.39 7.65
CA LYS A 81 7.85 -9.01 8.08
C LYS A 81 7.10 -7.96 7.26
N THR A 82 6.80 -8.29 6.00
CA THR A 82 6.12 -7.41 5.04
C THR A 82 4.72 -7.87 4.69
N ARG A 83 4.32 -9.07 5.09
CA ARG A 83 3.01 -9.65 4.79
C ARG A 83 1.84 -8.73 5.10
N ILE A 84 1.83 -8.11 6.27
CA ILE A 84 0.72 -7.26 6.70
C ILE A 84 0.62 -6.02 5.80
N ILE A 85 1.71 -5.26 5.66
CA ILE A 85 1.70 -4.03 4.86
C ILE A 85 1.46 -4.33 3.37
N ALA A 86 1.98 -5.44 2.86
CA ALA A 86 1.77 -5.85 1.48
C ALA A 86 0.31 -6.25 1.21
N SER A 87 -0.33 -6.99 2.11
CA SER A 87 -1.77 -7.30 2.00
C SER A 87 -2.63 -6.03 2.06
N THR A 88 -2.31 -5.09 2.94
CA THR A 88 -3.06 -3.82 3.02
C THR A 88 -2.90 -2.97 1.76
N LEU A 89 -1.70 -2.93 1.17
CA LEU A 89 -1.47 -2.23 -0.10
C LEU A 89 -2.14 -2.92 -1.28
N GLU A 90 -2.20 -4.26 -1.30
CA GLU A 90 -2.92 -5.02 -2.32
C GLU A 90 -4.42 -4.72 -2.26
N GLU A 91 -5.00 -4.64 -1.06
CA GLU A 91 -6.40 -4.24 -0.86
C GLU A 91 -6.66 -2.79 -1.30
N ALA A 92 -5.76 -1.87 -0.92
CA ALA A 92 -5.87 -0.48 -1.35
C ALA A 92 -5.79 -0.34 -2.88
N GLN A 93 -4.93 -1.11 -3.55
CA GLN A 93 -4.83 -1.14 -5.01
C GLN A 93 -6.12 -1.66 -5.65
N PHE A 94 -6.68 -2.73 -5.11
CA PHE A 94 -7.94 -3.27 -5.60
C PHE A 94 -9.10 -2.28 -5.47
N ASN A 95 -9.23 -1.65 -4.30
CA ASN A 95 -10.26 -0.64 -4.06
C ASN A 95 -10.08 0.58 -4.97
N ARG A 96 -8.84 0.97 -5.28
CA ARG A 96 -8.56 2.03 -6.26
C ARG A 96 -9.10 1.66 -7.64
N TRP A 97 -8.84 0.45 -8.15
CA TRP A 97 -9.38 0.04 -9.46
C TRP A 97 -10.90 0.02 -9.48
N LEU A 98 -11.55 -0.51 -8.44
CA LEU A 98 -13.01 -0.48 -8.32
C LEU A 98 -13.55 0.95 -8.38
N SER A 99 -12.89 1.90 -7.71
CA SER A 99 -13.27 3.32 -7.76
C SER A 99 -13.07 3.97 -9.14
N GLN A 100 -12.22 3.39 -9.99
CA GLN A 100 -11.97 3.83 -11.36
C GLN A 100 -12.91 3.19 -12.38
N GLY A 101 -13.86 2.35 -11.94
CA GLY A 101 -14.83 1.68 -12.79
C GLY A 101 -14.33 0.37 -13.41
N GLU A 102 -13.14 -0.09 -13.03
CA GLU A 102 -12.65 -1.41 -13.40
C GLU A 102 -13.47 -2.48 -12.69
N ASN A 103 -14.04 -3.43 -13.43
CA ASN A 103 -14.76 -4.54 -12.82
C ASN A 103 -13.81 -5.66 -12.40
N ALA A 104 -14.24 -6.44 -11.40
CA ALA A 104 -13.43 -7.52 -10.83
C ALA A 104 -12.99 -8.56 -11.87
N GLU A 105 -13.79 -8.81 -12.91
CA GLU A 105 -13.48 -9.74 -13.98
C GLU A 105 -12.34 -9.23 -14.90
N SER A 106 -12.33 -7.93 -15.18
CA SER A 106 -11.31 -7.26 -16.00
C SER A 106 -9.98 -7.22 -15.27
N ILE A 107 -9.99 -6.90 -13.97
CA ILE A 107 -8.83 -6.97 -13.09
C ILE A 107 -8.28 -8.41 -13.04
N PHE A 108 -9.16 -9.41 -12.94
CA PHE A 108 -8.77 -10.82 -12.91
C PHE A 108 -8.10 -11.27 -14.21
N LYS A 109 -8.68 -10.90 -15.36
CA LYS A 109 -8.10 -11.17 -16.70
C LYS A 109 -6.77 -10.45 -16.91
N LEU A 110 -6.66 -9.19 -16.48
CA LEU A 110 -5.47 -8.36 -16.66
C LEU A 110 -4.23 -8.96 -15.98
N PHE A 111 -4.40 -9.56 -14.79
CA PHE A 111 -3.28 -10.05 -14.00
C PHE A 111 -3.10 -11.58 -14.04
N ASN A 112 -3.91 -12.30 -14.82
CA ASN A 112 -3.83 -13.76 -14.99
C ASN A 112 -3.58 -14.49 -13.65
N LEU A 113 -4.36 -14.12 -12.64
CA LEU A 113 -4.11 -14.39 -11.21
C LEU A 113 -4.30 -15.87 -10.78
N ASP A 114 -4.18 -16.79 -11.73
CA ASP A 114 -4.39 -18.23 -11.56
C ASP A 114 -3.39 -18.88 -10.61
N LYS A 115 -2.24 -18.24 -10.39
CA LYS A 115 -1.14 -18.77 -9.56
C LYS A 115 -0.58 -17.71 -8.62
N GLY A 116 -1.27 -17.44 -7.51
CA GLY A 116 -0.58 -16.92 -6.31
C GLY A 116 -1.22 -15.76 -5.54
N THR A 117 -2.35 -15.19 -5.97
CA THR A 117 -3.02 -14.10 -5.23
C THR A 117 -4.34 -14.58 -4.65
N SER A 118 -4.28 -15.38 -3.58
CA SER A 118 -5.49 -15.91 -2.93
C SER A 118 -6.47 -14.82 -2.53
N PHE A 119 -5.98 -13.64 -2.11
CA PHE A 119 -6.82 -12.52 -1.69
C PHE A 119 -7.55 -11.85 -2.86
N LEU A 120 -6.83 -11.38 -3.91
CA LEU A 120 -7.47 -10.78 -5.09
C LEU A 120 -8.41 -11.76 -5.78
N LYS A 121 -8.03 -13.05 -5.86
CA LYS A 121 -8.89 -14.10 -6.41
C LYS A 121 -10.15 -14.31 -5.57
N ALA A 122 -10.03 -14.40 -4.24
CA ALA A 122 -11.18 -14.50 -3.34
C ALA A 122 -12.10 -13.27 -3.45
N ARG A 123 -11.54 -12.07 -3.51
CA ARG A 123 -12.29 -10.82 -3.62
C ARG A 123 -13.03 -10.70 -4.95
N CYS A 124 -12.39 -11.10 -6.06
CA CYS A 124 -13.06 -11.17 -7.35
C CYS A 124 -14.20 -12.21 -7.37
N LEU A 125 -14.04 -13.36 -6.70
CA LEU A 125 -15.10 -14.36 -6.58
C LEU A 125 -16.29 -13.87 -5.72
N GLU A 126 -16.02 -13.15 -4.63
CA GLU A 126 -17.07 -12.52 -3.80
C GLU A 126 -17.89 -11.48 -4.58
N LEU A 127 -17.23 -10.70 -5.45
CA LEU A 127 -17.87 -9.62 -6.20
C LEU A 127 -18.44 -10.07 -7.56
N GLY A 128 -18.01 -11.23 -8.06
CA GLY A 128 -18.45 -11.82 -9.32
C GLY A 128 -19.63 -12.79 -9.20
N ASN A 129 -20.07 -13.11 -7.98
CA ASN A 129 -21.34 -13.81 -7.75
C ASN A 129 -22.43 -12.74 -7.58
N PRO A 130 -23.33 -12.54 -8.55
CA PRO A 130 -24.57 -11.85 -8.24
C PRO A 130 -25.33 -12.75 -7.26
N LEU A 131 -25.84 -12.17 -6.16
CA LEU A 131 -26.86 -12.82 -5.35
C LEU A 131 -28.03 -13.28 -6.22
#